data_AF-R2Q9T1-F1
#
_entry.id   AF-R2Q9T1-F1
#
_cell.length_a   1.000
_cell.length_b   1.000
_cell.length_c   1.000
_cell.angle_alpha   90.00
_cell.angle_beta   90.00
_cell.angle_gamma   90.00
#
_symmetry.space_group_name_H-M   'P 1'
#
loop_
_entity.id
_entity.type
_entity.pdbx_description
1 polymer ?
#
loop_
_entity_poly.entity_id
_entity_poly.type
_entity_poly.pdbx_seq_one_letter_code
_entity_poly.pdbx_strand_id
1 'polypeptide(L)' 'MRNTWLAEQLQALKTEQNQLVIEETLRYIEQLEDDNESLQVALEGNIWSPKKWNENR' A
#
# COMPACT_ATOMS: atom_id res chain seq x y z
N MET A 1 1.58 -4.20 6.13
CA MET A 1 0.93 -5.53 6.29
C MET A 1 -0.14 -5.62 5.22
N ARG A 2 -0.02 -6.56 4.27
CA ARG A 2 -0.92 -6.62 3.10
C ARG A 2 -2.34 -6.99 3.51
N ASN A 3 -3.33 -6.34 2.89
CA ASN A 3 -4.75 -6.57 3.15
C ASN A 3 -5.24 -7.82 2.40
N THR A 4 -5.04 -8.98 3.02
CA THR A 4 -5.43 -10.28 2.44
C THR A 4 -6.94 -10.43 2.33
N TRP A 5 -7.71 -9.86 3.26
CA TRP A 5 -9.17 -9.97 3.28
C TRP A 5 -9.80 -9.35 2.03
N LEU A 6 -9.37 -8.14 1.63
CA LEU A 6 -9.93 -7.47 0.46
C LEU A 6 -9.63 -8.24 -0.83
N ALA A 7 -8.41 -8.77 -0.95
CA ALA A 7 -8.02 -9.60 -2.09
C ALA A 7 -8.88 -10.87 -2.19
N GLU A 8 -9.16 -11.53 -1.07
CA GLU A 8 -10.03 -12.71 -1.01
C GLU A 8 -11.47 -12.39 -1.43
N GLN A 9 -12.03 -11.26 -0.99
CA GLN A 9 -13.38 -10.84 -1.38
C GLN A 9 -13.47 -10.52 -2.88
N LEU A 10 -12.50 -9.80 -3.41
CA LEU A 10 -12.45 -9.48 -4.85
C LEU A 10 -12.28 -10.75 -5.68
N GLN A 11 -11.45 -11.69 -5.24
CA GLN A 11 -11.28 -12.97 -5.92
C GLN A 11 -12.58 -13.80 -5.91
N ALA A 12 -13.36 -13.74 -4.81
CA ALA A 12 -14.65 -14.43 -4.71
C ALA A 12 -15.72 -13.84 -5.65
N LEU A 13 -15.62 -12.57 -6.02
CA LEU A 13 -16.53 -11.89 -6.96
C LEU A 13 -16.12 -12.07 -8.43
N LYS A 14 -15.01 -12.75 -8.69
CA LYS A 14 -14.46 -12.95 -10.03
C LYS A 14 -15.33 -13.86 -10.88
N THR A 15 -15.81 -13.29 -11.97
CA THR A 15 -16.49 -13.97 -13.07
C THR A 15 -15.71 -13.73 -14.36
N GLU A 16 -16.03 -14.47 -15.43
CA GLU A 16 -15.40 -14.24 -16.74
C GLU A 16 -15.66 -12.82 -17.28
N GLN A 17 -16.84 -12.24 -17.00
CA GLN A 17 -17.18 -10.91 -17.53
C GLN A 17 -16.41 -9.77 -16.85
N ASN A 18 -16.05 -9.93 -15.57
CA ASN A 18 -15.40 -8.88 -14.79
C ASN A 18 -13.91 -9.18 -14.46
N GLN A 19 -13.37 -10.27 -15.00
CA GLN A 19 -12.01 -10.75 -14.73
C GLN A 19 -10.96 -9.65 -14.88
N LEU A 20 -10.97 -8.94 -16.01
CA LEU A 20 -10.00 -7.86 -16.27
C LEU A 20 -10.10 -6.76 -15.20
N VAL A 21 -11.31 -6.33 -14.87
CA VAL A 21 -11.53 -5.25 -13.89
C VAL A 21 -11.02 -5.69 -12.52
N ILE A 22 -11.29 -6.93 -12.11
CA ILE A 22 -10.84 -7.44 -10.81
C ILE A 22 -9.33 -7.60 -10.77
N GLU A 23 -8.70 -8.12 -11.82
CA GLU A 23 -7.25 -8.27 -11.89
C GLU A 23 -6.52 -6.93 -11.84
N GLU A 24 -7.00 -5.91 -12.57
CA GLU A 24 -6.42 -4.58 -12.51
C GLU A 24 -6.70 -3.89 -11.17
N THR A 25 -7.86 -4.13 -10.57
CA THR A 25 -8.17 -3.61 -9.22
C THR A 25 -7.22 -4.18 -8.18
N LEU A 26 -6.93 -5.49 -8.24
CA LEU A 26 -5.97 -6.15 -7.35
C LEU A 26 -4.57 -5.57 -7.54
N ARG A 27 -4.11 -5.41 -8.78
CA ARG A 27 -2.80 -4.78 -9.07
C ARG A 27 -2.71 -3.35 -8.57
N TYR A 28 -3.78 -2.57 -8.73
CA TYR A 28 -3.81 -1.20 -8.22
C TYR A 28 -3.75 -1.14 -6.69
N ILE A 29 -4.44 -2.05 -6.00
CA ILE A 29 -4.36 -2.16 -4.54
C ILE A 29 -2.93 -2.51 -4.11
N GLU A 30 -2.27 -3.48 -4.76
CA GLU A 30 -0.87 -3.82 -4.45
C GLU A 30 0.05 -2.60 -4.60
N GLN A 31 -0.12 -1.82 -5.65
CA GLN A 31 0.67 -0.60 -5.86
C GLN A 31 0.43 0.44 -4.76
N LEU A 32 -0.82 0.62 -4.32
CA LEU A 32 -1.13 1.52 -3.19
C LEU A 32 -0.52 1.02 -1.86
N GLU A 33 -0.44 -0.29 -1.66
CA GLU A 33 0.20 -0.86 -0.46
C GLU A 33 1.71 -0.61 -0.47
N ASP A 34 2.37 -0.80 -1.62
CA ASP A 34 3.81 -0.54 -1.80
C ASP A 34 4.13 0.96 -1.63
N ASP A 35 3.28 1.85 -2.15
CA ASP A 35 3.40 3.30 -1.97
C ASP A 35 3.24 3.70 -0.49
N ASN A 36 2.26 3.11 0.21
CA ASN A 36 2.06 3.36 1.64
C ASN A 36 3.24 2.89 2.49
N GLU A 37 3.82 1.72 2.18
CA GLU A 37 5.02 1.24 2.85
C GLU A 37 6.21 2.18 2.60
N SER A 38 6.39 2.63 1.36
CA SER A 38 7.42 3.60 0.99
C SER A 38 7.25 4.93 1.74
N LEU A 39 6.02 5.43 1.85
CA LEU A 39 5.70 6.63 2.61
C LEU A 39 5.95 6.45 4.11
N GLN A 40 5.60 5.30 4.67
CA GLN A 40 5.86 4.99 6.07
C GLN A 40 7.36 5.03 6.36
N VAL A 41 8.18 4.37 5.54
CA VAL A 41 9.65 4.38 5.67
C VAL A 41 10.20 5.80 5.55
N ALA A 42 9.71 6.59 4.58
CA ALA A 42 10.15 7.98 4.41
C ALA A 42 9.77 8.87 5.59
N LEU A 43 8.60 8.67 6.20
CA LEU A 43 8.15 9.38 7.38
C LEU A 43 8.96 8.99 8.62
N GLU A 44 9.18 7.70 8.83
CA GLU A 44 10.05 7.21 9.90
C GLU A 44 11.47 7.78 9.74
N GLY A 45 12.05 7.71 8.54
CA GLY A 45 13.35 8.31 8.26
C GLY A 45 13.41 9.83 8.49
N ASN A 46 12.31 10.55 8.21
CA ASN A 46 12.22 11.98 8.49
C ASN A 46 12.08 12.30 9.97
N ILE A 47 11.27 11.54 10.72
CA ILE A 47 11.02 11.75 12.16
C ILE A 47 12.27 11.39 12.97
N TRP A 48 12.96 10.30 12.60
CA TRP A 48 14.14 9.78 13.30
C TRP A 48 15.47 10.34 12.75
N SER A 49 15.43 11.33 11.86
CA SER A 49 16.64 11.95 11.31
C SER A 49 17.40 12.76 12.37
N PRO A 50 18.67 12.45 12.66
CA PRO A 50 19.49 13.21 13.60
C PRO A 50 19.65 14.69 13.21
N LYS A 51 19.52 15.02 11.92
CA LYS A 51 19.53 16.41 11.44
C LYS A 51 18.32 17.19 11.94
N LYS A 52 17.12 16.59 11.88
CA LYS A 52 15.87 17.23 12.36
C LYS A 52 15.79 17.31 13.88
N TRP A 53 16.38 16.35 14.61
CA TRP A 53 16.45 16.43 16.07
C TRP A 53 17.26 17.63 16.58
N ASN A 54 18.28 18.04 15.82
CA ASN A 54 19.10 19.21 16.16
C ASN A 54 18.50 20.55 15.69
N GLU A 55 17.44 20.55 14.87
CA GLU A 55 16.79 21.80 14.41
C GLU A 55 15.97 22.48 15.52
N ASN A 56 15.61 21.76 16.59
CA ASN A 56 14.89 22.29 17.76
C ASN A 56 15.81 22.67 18.95
N ARG A 57 17.13 22.77 18.74
CA ARG A 57 18.08 23.23 19.78
C ARG A 57 18.64 24.61 19.49
#